data_AF-A0AAW4EUQ5-F1
#
_entry.id   AF-A0AAW4EUQ5-F1
#
_cell.length_a   1.000
_cell.length_b   1.000
_cell.length_c   1.000
_cell.angle_alpha   90.00
_cell.angle_beta   90.00
_cell.angle_gamma   90.00
#
_symmetry.space_group_name_H-M   'P 1'
#
loop_
_entity.id
_entity.type
_entity.pdbx_description
1 polymer ?
#
loop_
_entity_poly.entity_id
_entity_poly.type
_entity_poly.pdbx_seq_one_letter_code
_entity_poly.pdbx_strand_id
1 'polypeptide(L)'
;MKDSLQPNPGGFAADPFGYSALAWHKWGLLATANGFPIDISKPPTISDLKNPILWLSHAHALSEAAVQLVRNPPSLDSFPQELRTICHSQYHAVALMIVGYSLEVCLKAMILLRLGAEEFTRREKEHFHHQLGELASFIPDLDEKDKAILKGLSHFVVWAGRYPDPGSKRLDNAVDVFDISEKHQINAKDLFALSARVMKHVQTVVN
;
A
#
# COMPACT_ATOMS: atom_id res chain seq x y z
N MET A 1 15.08 -15.89 21.77
CA MET A 1 14.36 -14.61 21.52
C MET A 1 15.05 -13.73 20.48
N LYS A 2 16.38 -13.50 20.50
CA LYS A 2 17.04 -12.72 19.43
C LYS A 2 16.92 -13.36 18.05
N ASP A 3 17.04 -14.68 17.96
CA ASP A 3 16.97 -15.41 16.68
C ASP A 3 15.56 -15.44 16.07
N SER A 4 14.51 -15.39 16.90
CA SER A 4 13.11 -15.36 16.45
C SER A 4 12.67 -14.01 15.87
N LEU A 5 13.49 -12.96 16.00
CA LEU A 5 13.22 -11.63 15.44
C LEU A 5 13.94 -11.38 14.10
N GLN A 6 14.80 -12.31 13.65
CA GLN A 6 15.48 -12.21 12.37
C GLN A 6 14.56 -12.67 11.21
N PRO A 7 14.72 -12.13 9.99
CA PRO A 7 14.10 -12.71 8.80
C PRO A 7 14.53 -14.17 8.61
N ASN A 8 13.59 -15.03 8.18
CA ASN A 8 13.88 -16.41 7.79
C ASN A 8 13.68 -16.54 6.27
N PRO A 9 14.75 -16.51 5.45
CA PRO A 9 14.65 -16.59 4.01
C PRO A 9 13.93 -17.86 3.49
N GLY A 10 14.02 -18.97 4.23
CA GLY A 10 13.32 -20.23 3.88
C GLY A 10 11.89 -20.32 4.41
N GLY A 11 11.44 -19.37 5.24
CA GLY A 11 10.16 -19.44 5.94
C GLY A 11 8.96 -19.44 4.98
N PHE A 12 9.00 -18.59 3.95
CA PHE A 12 7.93 -18.53 2.95
C PHE A 12 7.81 -19.83 2.15
N ALA A 13 8.93 -20.44 1.76
CA ALA A 13 8.94 -21.68 0.99
C ALA A 13 8.41 -22.87 1.81
N ALA A 14 8.65 -22.88 3.12
CA ALA A 14 8.19 -23.93 4.02
C ALA A 14 6.70 -23.80 4.39
N ASP A 15 6.21 -22.59 4.64
CA ASP A 15 4.81 -22.30 4.98
C ASP A 15 4.43 -20.87 4.53
N PRO A 16 3.93 -20.70 3.28
CA PRO A 16 3.68 -19.38 2.74
C PRO A 16 2.55 -18.65 3.46
N PHE A 17 1.52 -19.36 3.93
CA PHE A 17 0.39 -18.75 4.63
C PHE A 17 0.77 -18.36 6.06
N GLY A 18 1.35 -19.30 6.82
CA GLY A 18 1.78 -19.03 8.19
C GLY A 18 2.84 -17.94 8.21
N TYR A 19 3.91 -18.05 7.41
CA TYR A 19 4.99 -17.07 7.38
C TYR A 19 4.51 -15.65 7.05
N SER A 20 3.58 -15.53 6.09
CA SER A 20 3.02 -14.23 5.69
C SER A 20 2.06 -13.64 6.73
N ALA A 21 1.52 -14.46 7.65
CA ALA A 21 0.65 -14.03 8.75
C ALA A 21 1.40 -13.77 10.07
N LEU A 22 2.73 -13.93 10.11
CA LEU A 22 3.53 -13.82 11.34
C LEU A 22 3.76 -12.38 11.85
N ALA A 23 3.37 -11.35 11.12
CA ALA A 23 3.69 -9.96 11.47
C ALA A 23 3.26 -9.59 12.90
N TRP A 24 2.02 -9.94 13.28
CA TRP A 24 1.52 -9.70 14.64
C TRP A 24 2.29 -10.49 15.71
N HIS A 25 2.57 -11.78 15.48
CA HIS A 25 3.35 -12.61 16.41
C HIS A 25 4.76 -12.05 16.63
N LYS A 26 5.44 -11.64 15.55
CA LYS A 26 6.78 -11.02 15.62
C LYS A 26 6.75 -9.70 16.37
N TRP A 27 5.73 -8.89 16.14
CA TRP A 27 5.53 -7.65 16.89
C TRP A 27 5.24 -7.94 18.38
N GLY A 28 4.41 -8.92 18.72
CA GLY A 28 4.11 -9.31 20.10
C GLY A 28 5.34 -9.79 20.87
N LEU A 29 6.22 -10.57 20.22
CA LEU A 29 7.52 -10.95 20.78
C LEU A 29 8.40 -9.72 21.05
N LEU A 30 8.46 -8.78 20.10
CA LEU A 30 9.24 -7.55 20.25
C LEU A 30 8.69 -6.65 21.37
N ALA A 31 7.38 -6.46 21.44
CA ALA A 31 6.71 -5.67 22.48
C ALA A 31 6.98 -6.26 23.86
N THR A 32 6.84 -7.59 24.00
CA THR A 32 7.11 -8.31 25.24
C THR A 32 8.58 -8.16 25.68
N ALA A 33 9.51 -8.25 24.74
CA ALA A 33 10.94 -8.04 25.00
C ALA A 33 11.27 -6.61 25.47
N ASN A 34 10.39 -5.63 25.21
CA ASN A 34 10.53 -4.23 25.62
C ASN A 34 9.62 -3.86 26.80
N GLY A 35 9.07 -4.85 27.54
CA GLY A 35 8.31 -4.62 28.77
C GLY A 35 6.80 -4.44 28.58
N PHE A 36 6.28 -4.66 27.37
CA PHE A 36 4.83 -4.62 27.08
C PHE A 36 4.33 -6.05 26.80
N PRO A 37 3.82 -6.77 27.81
CA PRO A 37 3.48 -8.19 27.65
C PRO A 37 2.31 -8.38 26.68
N ILE A 38 2.50 -9.20 25.65
CA ILE A 38 1.48 -9.58 24.68
C ILE A 38 1.37 -11.10 24.62
N ASP A 39 0.16 -11.61 24.84
CA ASP A 39 -0.11 -13.05 24.80
C ASP A 39 -0.34 -13.52 23.36
N ILE A 40 0.76 -13.87 22.69
CA ILE A 40 0.75 -14.36 21.30
C ILE A 40 0.16 -15.78 21.14
N SER A 41 -0.27 -16.43 22.23
CA SER A 41 -0.97 -17.73 22.16
C SER A 41 -2.47 -17.58 21.89
N LYS A 42 -3.00 -16.36 21.99
CA LYS A 42 -4.39 -16.03 21.69
C LYS A 42 -4.50 -15.35 20.32
N PRO A 43 -5.70 -15.23 19.74
CA PRO A 43 -5.91 -14.37 18.58
C PRO A 43 -5.63 -12.89 18.92
N PRO A 44 -5.17 -12.06 17.94
CA PRO A 44 -5.01 -10.63 18.14
C PRO A 44 -6.35 -9.96 18.44
N THR A 45 -6.33 -8.96 19.33
CA THR A 45 -7.44 -8.05 19.54
C THR A 45 -7.47 -6.95 18.47
N ILE A 46 -8.58 -6.22 18.36
CA ILE A 46 -8.63 -5.02 17.49
C ILE A 46 -7.56 -4.01 17.88
N SER A 47 -7.33 -3.81 19.19
CA SER A 47 -6.30 -2.90 19.68
C SER A 47 -4.90 -3.31 19.21
N ASP A 48 -4.60 -4.62 19.22
CA ASP A 48 -3.31 -5.14 18.74
C ASP A 48 -3.12 -4.88 17.24
N LEU A 49 -4.19 -4.96 16.44
CA LEU A 49 -4.14 -4.77 15.00
C LEU A 49 -4.19 -3.30 14.58
N LYS A 50 -4.78 -2.41 15.37
CA LYS A 50 -4.72 -0.95 15.16
C LYS A 50 -3.40 -0.39 15.70
N ASN A 51 -2.30 -0.99 15.24
CA ASN A 51 -0.95 -0.64 15.62
C ASN A 51 -0.21 0.04 14.46
N PRO A 52 0.28 1.28 14.62
CA PRO A 52 1.01 2.00 13.58
C PRO A 52 2.25 1.27 13.05
N ILE A 53 2.98 0.54 13.91
CA ILE A 53 4.19 -0.19 13.50
C ILE A 53 3.81 -1.31 12.52
N LEU A 54 2.76 -2.06 12.80
CA LEU A 54 2.27 -3.11 11.89
C LEU A 54 1.84 -2.52 10.54
N TRP A 55 1.09 -1.41 10.54
CA TRP A 55 0.59 -0.79 9.31
C TRP A 55 1.71 -0.15 8.49
N LEU A 56 2.62 0.59 9.12
CA LEU A 56 3.78 1.18 8.44
C LEU A 56 4.74 0.12 7.90
N SER A 57 4.95 -0.98 8.63
CA SER A 57 5.75 -2.12 8.15
C SER A 57 5.11 -2.77 6.92
N HIS A 58 3.77 -2.91 6.91
CA HIS A 58 3.05 -3.44 5.76
C HIS A 58 3.09 -2.49 4.55
N ALA A 59 2.91 -1.18 4.78
CA ALA A 59 3.07 -0.17 3.73
C ALA A 59 4.47 -0.22 3.11
N HIS A 60 5.52 -0.32 3.92
CA HIS A 60 6.88 -0.47 3.41
C HIS A 60 7.08 -1.77 2.61
N ALA A 61 6.55 -2.90 3.10
CA ALA A 61 6.61 -4.17 2.36
C ALA A 61 5.91 -4.10 1.00
N LEU A 62 4.76 -3.42 0.91
CA LEU A 62 4.08 -3.15 -0.36
C LEU A 62 4.93 -2.28 -1.29
N SER A 63 5.57 -1.22 -0.77
CA SER A 63 6.48 -0.38 -1.53
C SER A 63 7.65 -1.18 -2.13
N GLU A 64 8.30 -2.02 -1.31
CA GLU A 64 9.39 -2.89 -1.78
C GLU A 64 8.92 -3.90 -2.84
N ALA A 65 7.72 -4.48 -2.66
CA ALA A 65 7.14 -5.36 -3.67
C ALA A 65 6.88 -4.63 -5.00
N ALA A 66 6.34 -3.39 -4.96
CA ALA A 66 6.15 -2.58 -6.15
C ALA A 66 7.48 -2.25 -6.84
N VAL A 67 8.54 -1.94 -6.08
CA VAL A 67 9.89 -1.72 -6.62
C VAL A 67 10.38 -2.95 -7.36
N GLN A 68 10.19 -4.16 -6.81
CA GLN A 68 10.59 -5.39 -7.48
C GLN A 68 9.83 -5.60 -8.79
N LEU A 69 8.52 -5.33 -8.81
CA LEU A 69 7.73 -5.47 -10.04
C LEU A 69 8.20 -4.53 -11.14
N VAL A 70 8.48 -3.27 -10.80
CA VAL A 70 8.91 -2.25 -11.78
C VAL A 70 10.33 -2.53 -12.30
N ARG A 71 11.24 -2.98 -11.43
CA ARG A 71 12.64 -3.23 -11.80
C ARG A 71 12.86 -4.55 -12.52
N ASN A 72 12.02 -5.55 -12.28
CA ASN A 72 12.17 -6.90 -12.82
C ASN A 72 10.91 -7.30 -13.59
N PRO A 73 10.66 -6.73 -14.79
CA PRO A 73 9.53 -7.14 -15.61
C PRO A 73 9.66 -8.62 -16.02
N PRO A 74 8.54 -9.36 -16.14
CA PRO A 74 8.57 -10.78 -16.48
C PRO A 74 9.02 -10.98 -17.93
N SER A 75 9.63 -12.13 -18.23
CA SER A 75 9.71 -12.61 -19.61
C SER A 75 8.31 -13.03 -20.07
N LEU A 76 7.89 -12.49 -21.21
CA LEU A 76 6.62 -12.82 -21.87
C LEU A 76 6.85 -13.59 -23.18
N ASP A 77 8.03 -14.19 -23.36
CA ASP A 77 8.41 -14.83 -24.61
C ASP A 77 7.56 -16.07 -24.94
N SER A 78 6.94 -16.67 -23.92
CA SER A 78 5.99 -17.77 -24.08
C SER A 78 4.61 -17.33 -24.59
N PHE A 79 4.30 -16.02 -24.62
CA PHE A 79 3.02 -15.50 -25.12
C PHE A 79 3.08 -15.19 -26.64
N PRO A 80 1.94 -15.30 -27.36
CA PRO A 80 1.80 -14.75 -28.71
C PRO A 80 2.18 -13.27 -28.76
N GLN A 81 2.88 -12.85 -29.82
CA GLN A 81 3.48 -11.52 -29.92
C GLN A 81 2.47 -10.39 -29.70
N GLU A 82 1.26 -10.55 -30.23
CA GLU A 82 0.16 -9.60 -30.14
C GLU A 82 -0.35 -9.43 -28.70
N LEU A 83 -0.27 -10.48 -27.88
CA LEU A 83 -0.73 -10.48 -26.50
C LEU A 83 0.34 -9.99 -25.52
N ARG A 84 1.62 -9.99 -25.91
CA ARG A 84 2.73 -9.55 -25.04
C ARG A 84 2.54 -8.10 -24.60
N THR A 85 2.18 -7.21 -25.51
CA THR A 85 1.98 -5.78 -25.19
C THR A 85 0.82 -5.58 -24.21
N ILE A 86 -0.28 -6.33 -24.37
CA ILE A 86 -1.43 -6.27 -23.46
C ILE A 86 -1.03 -6.74 -22.07
N CYS A 87 -0.39 -7.91 -21.97
CA CYS A 87 0.07 -8.47 -20.70
C CYS A 87 1.11 -7.56 -20.03
N HIS A 88 2.04 -6.99 -20.79
CA HIS A 88 3.05 -6.06 -20.28
C HIS A 88 2.42 -4.78 -19.70
N SER A 89 1.39 -4.23 -20.36
CA SER A 89 0.64 -3.08 -19.84
C SER A 89 -0.10 -3.43 -18.55
N GLN A 90 -0.81 -4.56 -18.52
CA GLN A 90 -1.53 -5.03 -17.34
C GLN A 90 -0.60 -5.36 -16.16
N TYR A 91 0.59 -5.89 -16.43
CA TYR A 91 1.60 -6.10 -15.40
C TYR A 91 2.00 -4.79 -14.69
N HIS A 92 2.15 -3.70 -15.45
CA HIS A 92 2.42 -2.39 -14.85
C HIS A 92 1.20 -1.79 -14.14
N ALA A 93 -0.02 -2.12 -14.56
CA ALA A 93 -1.23 -1.78 -13.81
C ALA A 93 -1.24 -2.45 -12.42
N VAL A 94 -0.78 -3.70 -12.32
CA VAL A 94 -0.59 -4.39 -11.03
C VAL A 94 0.46 -3.66 -10.19
N ALA A 95 1.60 -3.26 -10.78
CA ALA A 95 2.62 -2.50 -10.06
C ALA A 95 2.05 -1.19 -9.49
N LEU A 96 1.28 -0.43 -10.30
CA LEU A 96 0.63 0.81 -9.86
C LEU A 96 -0.41 0.58 -8.75
N MET A 97 -1.16 -0.53 -8.80
CA MET A 97 -2.06 -0.91 -7.70
C MET A 97 -1.28 -1.11 -6.40
N ILE A 98 -0.14 -1.80 -6.43
CA ILE A 98 0.67 -2.02 -5.22
C ILE A 98 1.26 -0.70 -4.71
N VAL A 99 1.71 0.21 -5.59
CA VAL A 99 2.13 1.57 -5.19
C VAL A 99 0.99 2.32 -4.50
N GLY A 100 -0.19 2.38 -5.14
CA GLY A 100 -1.34 3.05 -4.56
C GLY A 100 -1.77 2.42 -3.22
N TYR A 101 -1.71 1.09 -3.10
CA TYR A 101 -2.09 0.39 -1.88
C TYR A 101 -1.08 0.63 -0.76
N SER A 102 0.22 0.67 -1.08
CA SER A 102 1.28 1.10 -0.15
C SER A 102 0.97 2.49 0.43
N LEU A 103 0.61 3.46 -0.43
CA LEU A 103 0.25 4.80 0.02
C LEU A 103 -1.02 4.82 0.86
N GLU A 104 -2.05 4.04 0.47
CA GLU A 104 -3.29 3.94 1.24
C GLU A 104 -3.03 3.47 2.68
N VAL A 105 -2.27 2.37 2.82
CA VAL A 105 -1.93 1.82 4.15
C VAL A 105 -1.07 2.81 4.94
N CYS A 106 -0.10 3.47 4.28
CA CYS A 106 0.75 4.48 4.93
C CYS A 106 -0.06 5.69 5.42
N LEU A 107 -0.97 6.21 4.61
CA LEU A 107 -1.82 7.35 4.95
C LEU A 107 -2.76 7.00 6.11
N LYS A 108 -3.41 5.83 6.06
CA LYS A 108 -4.24 5.34 7.16
C LYS A 108 -3.44 5.13 8.45
N ALA A 109 -2.20 4.64 8.35
CA ALA A 109 -1.31 4.51 9.50
C ALA A 109 -0.95 5.88 10.11
N MET A 110 -0.72 6.91 9.29
CA MET A 110 -0.51 8.28 9.76
C MET A 110 -1.76 8.87 10.42
N ILE A 111 -2.95 8.63 9.86
CA ILE A 111 -4.21 9.03 10.49
C ILE A 111 -4.38 8.33 11.84
N LEU A 112 -4.10 7.03 11.90
CA LEU A 112 -4.11 6.24 13.14
C LEU A 112 -3.12 6.80 14.18
N LEU A 113 -1.91 7.19 13.79
CA LEU A 113 -0.95 7.85 14.69
C LEU A 113 -1.49 9.17 15.25
N ARG A 114 -2.16 9.97 14.43
CA ARG A 114 -2.68 11.29 14.84
C ARG A 114 -3.90 11.20 15.74
N LEU A 115 -4.78 10.22 15.51
CA LEU A 115 -6.04 10.07 16.26
C LEU A 115 -5.89 9.16 17.48
N GLY A 116 -4.99 8.18 17.44
CA GLY A 116 -4.98 7.05 18.36
C GLY A 116 -5.98 5.96 17.97
N ALA A 117 -5.80 4.75 18.51
CA ALA A 117 -6.55 3.56 18.10
C ALA A 117 -8.06 3.64 18.38
N GLU A 118 -8.47 4.23 19.50
CA GLU A 118 -9.87 4.37 19.88
C GLU A 118 -10.63 5.28 18.91
N GLU A 119 -10.10 6.48 18.68
CA GLU A 119 -10.73 7.46 17.80
C GLU A 119 -10.69 7.04 16.33
N PHE A 120 -9.59 6.43 15.90
CA PHE A 120 -9.49 5.83 14.57
C PHE A 120 -10.56 4.76 14.33
N THR A 121 -10.83 3.93 15.35
CA THR A 121 -11.91 2.92 15.31
C THR A 121 -13.29 3.59 15.29
N ARG A 122 -13.51 4.63 16.08
CA ARG A 122 -14.79 5.38 16.10
C ARG A 122 -15.11 5.99 14.72
N ARG A 123 -14.08 6.46 14.01
CA ARG A 123 -14.19 7.11 12.70
C ARG A 123 -13.87 6.18 11.53
N GLU A 124 -13.93 4.86 11.72
CA GLU A 124 -13.44 3.88 10.74
C GLU A 124 -14.04 4.09 9.33
N LYS A 125 -15.34 4.40 9.23
CA LYS A 125 -16.02 4.64 7.96
C LYS A 125 -15.47 5.84 7.17
N GLU A 126 -14.92 6.83 7.87
CA GLU A 126 -14.31 8.02 7.25
C GLU A 126 -12.92 7.74 6.68
N HIS A 127 -12.33 6.60 7.02
CA HIS A 127 -10.98 6.25 6.61
C HIS A 127 -10.98 4.99 5.73
N PHE A 128 -11.99 4.12 5.82
CA PHE A 128 -12.08 2.87 5.06
C PHE A 128 -12.62 3.06 3.64
N HIS A 129 -11.95 3.91 2.87
CA HIS A 129 -12.11 4.09 1.43
C HIS A 129 -10.74 4.08 0.74
N HIS A 130 -10.75 4.19 -0.58
CA HIS A 130 -9.55 4.11 -1.45
C HIS A 130 -9.15 5.46 -2.07
N GLN A 131 -9.79 6.55 -1.64
CA GLN A 131 -9.57 7.88 -2.21
C GLN A 131 -8.31 8.50 -1.60
N LEU A 132 -7.17 8.29 -2.25
CA LEU A 132 -5.86 8.71 -1.75
C LEU A 132 -5.75 10.23 -1.59
N GLY A 133 -6.41 11.01 -2.45
CA GLY A 133 -6.44 12.47 -2.33
C GLY A 133 -7.09 12.96 -1.03
N GLU A 134 -8.19 12.33 -0.62
CA GLU A 134 -8.86 12.62 0.65
C GLU A 134 -8.02 12.15 1.84
N LEU A 135 -7.46 10.92 1.76
CA LEU A 135 -6.60 10.37 2.80
C LEU A 135 -5.33 11.22 3.00
N ALA A 136 -4.81 11.87 1.95
CA ALA A 136 -3.64 12.72 1.98
C ALA A 136 -3.94 14.19 2.29
N SER A 137 -5.19 14.58 2.53
CA SER A 137 -5.61 15.97 2.74
C SER A 137 -4.91 16.71 3.89
N PHE A 138 -4.32 15.98 4.82
CA PHE A 138 -3.56 16.55 5.93
C PHE A 138 -2.08 16.84 5.60
N ILE A 139 -1.58 16.36 4.45
CA ILE A 139 -0.21 16.61 4.01
C ILE A 139 -0.19 18.01 3.37
N PRO A 140 0.65 18.94 3.86
CA PRO A 140 0.76 20.27 3.30
C PRO A 140 1.41 20.24 1.91
N ASP A 141 1.22 21.32 1.15
CA ASP A 141 1.94 21.60 -0.10
C ASP A 141 1.81 20.52 -1.19
N LEU A 142 0.64 19.87 -1.28
CA LEU A 142 0.28 19.04 -2.43
C LEU A 142 -0.23 19.94 -3.57
N ASP A 143 0.50 19.96 -4.68
CA ASP A 143 0.09 20.71 -5.86
C ASP A 143 -1.01 19.98 -6.67
N GLU A 144 -1.47 20.61 -7.76
CA GLU A 144 -2.51 20.02 -8.60
C GLU A 144 -2.07 18.73 -9.31
N LYS A 145 -0.78 18.59 -9.61
CA LYS A 145 -0.24 17.38 -10.23
C LYS A 145 -0.12 16.25 -9.20
N ASP A 146 0.25 16.56 -7.96
CA ASP A 146 0.26 15.61 -6.85
C ASP A 146 -1.14 15.06 -6.60
N LYS A 147 -2.15 15.94 -6.52
CA LYS A 147 -3.56 15.55 -6.37
C LYS A 147 -4.04 14.67 -7.54
N ALA A 148 -3.64 15.02 -8.77
CA ALA A 148 -3.94 14.22 -9.96
C ALA A 148 -3.30 12.82 -9.90
N ILE A 149 -2.05 12.70 -9.45
CA ILE A 149 -1.37 11.41 -9.25
C ILE A 149 -2.11 10.57 -8.20
N LEU A 150 -2.47 11.15 -7.06
CA LEU A 150 -3.23 10.44 -6.01
C LEU A 150 -4.61 9.99 -6.52
N LYS A 151 -5.30 10.83 -7.30
CA LYS A 151 -6.57 10.45 -7.94
C LYS A 151 -6.38 9.28 -8.91
N GLY A 152 -5.37 9.34 -9.77
CA GLY A 152 -5.02 8.26 -10.70
C GLY A 152 -4.74 6.94 -9.97
N LEU A 153 -3.87 6.97 -8.95
CA LEU A 153 -3.55 5.79 -8.13
C LEU A 153 -4.77 5.22 -7.39
N SER A 154 -5.73 6.07 -6.98
CA SER A 154 -6.98 5.62 -6.35
C SER A 154 -7.77 4.70 -7.28
N HIS A 155 -7.80 4.98 -8.59
CA HIS A 155 -8.44 4.10 -9.58
C HIS A 155 -7.74 2.75 -9.70
N PHE A 156 -6.40 2.71 -9.67
CA PHE A 156 -5.64 1.46 -9.71
C PHE A 156 -5.86 0.59 -8.48
N VAL A 157 -6.00 1.18 -7.30
CA VAL A 157 -6.31 0.43 -6.07
C VAL A 157 -7.72 -0.16 -6.10
N VAL A 158 -8.69 0.58 -6.65
CA VAL A 158 -10.10 0.15 -6.68
C VAL A 158 -10.36 -0.90 -7.75
N TRP A 159 -9.88 -0.68 -8.97
CA TRP A 159 -10.26 -1.53 -10.10
C TRP A 159 -9.14 -1.69 -11.13
N ALA A 160 -8.47 -0.63 -11.56
CA ALA A 160 -7.68 -0.66 -12.81
C ALA A 160 -6.45 -1.59 -12.75
N GLY A 161 -5.92 -1.89 -11.56
CA GLY A 161 -4.88 -2.92 -11.40
C GLY A 161 -5.39 -4.28 -10.93
N ARG A 162 -6.69 -4.44 -10.69
CA ARG A 162 -7.33 -5.69 -10.24
C ARG A 162 -8.09 -6.40 -11.36
N TYR A 163 -8.80 -5.62 -12.17
CA TYR A 163 -9.69 -6.11 -13.22
C TYR A 163 -9.54 -5.25 -14.48
N PRO A 164 -9.61 -5.85 -15.68
CA PRO A 164 -9.62 -5.09 -16.93
C PRO A 164 -10.93 -4.32 -17.16
N ASP A 165 -11.96 -4.59 -16.34
CA ASP A 165 -13.28 -3.98 -16.42
C ASP A 165 -13.55 -3.18 -15.13
N PRO A 166 -13.83 -1.86 -15.20
CA PRO A 166 -14.26 -1.07 -14.05
C PRO A 166 -15.67 -1.45 -13.54
N GLY A 167 -16.39 -2.28 -14.28
CA GLY A 167 -17.79 -2.65 -14.10
C GLY A 167 -18.71 -1.74 -14.90
N SER A 168 -19.86 -2.27 -15.32
CA SER A 168 -20.81 -1.60 -16.23
C SER A 168 -21.28 -0.21 -15.77
N LYS A 169 -21.27 0.07 -14.47
CA LYS A 169 -21.66 1.38 -13.89
C LYS A 169 -20.52 2.41 -13.84
N ARG A 170 -19.32 2.06 -14.31
CA ARG A 170 -18.08 2.83 -14.10
C ARG A 170 -17.21 2.91 -15.36
N LEU A 171 -17.79 2.70 -16.55
CA LEU A 171 -17.06 2.75 -17.82
C LEU A 171 -16.29 4.08 -18.00
N ASP A 172 -16.88 5.19 -17.56
CA ASP A 172 -16.26 6.53 -17.61
C ASP A 172 -14.96 6.62 -16.79
N ASN A 173 -14.76 5.75 -15.78
CA ASN A 173 -13.53 5.74 -14.99
C ASN A 173 -12.30 5.30 -15.81
N ALA A 174 -12.48 4.47 -16.84
CA ALA A 174 -11.37 4.07 -17.71
C ALA A 174 -10.86 5.27 -18.52
N VAL A 175 -11.76 6.13 -18.98
CA VAL A 175 -11.45 7.38 -19.69
C VAL A 175 -10.78 8.38 -18.73
N ASP A 176 -11.29 8.50 -17.50
CA ASP A 176 -10.74 9.41 -16.47
C ASP A 176 -9.25 9.14 -16.19
N VAL A 177 -8.79 7.87 -16.13
CA VAL A 177 -7.37 7.56 -15.87
C VAL A 177 -6.45 8.10 -16.96
N PHE A 178 -6.82 7.92 -18.22
CA PHE A 178 -6.04 8.41 -19.36
C PHE A 178 -6.03 9.94 -19.39
N ASP A 179 -7.20 10.56 -19.26
CA ASP A 179 -7.34 12.02 -19.29
C ASP A 179 -6.59 12.71 -18.14
N ILE A 180 -6.62 12.14 -16.93
CA ILE A 180 -5.82 12.63 -15.79
C ILE A 180 -4.33 12.63 -16.14
N SER A 181 -3.83 11.51 -16.67
CA SER A 181 -2.41 11.35 -16.99
C SER A 181 -1.96 12.33 -18.08
N GLU A 182 -2.70 12.42 -19.17
CA GLU A 182 -2.39 13.29 -20.30
C GLU A 182 -2.50 14.77 -19.93
N LYS A 183 -3.59 15.18 -19.27
CA LYS A 183 -3.80 16.58 -18.89
C LYS A 183 -2.68 17.12 -18.00
N HIS A 184 -2.20 16.30 -17.07
CA HIS A 184 -1.19 16.69 -16.09
C HIS A 184 0.24 16.26 -16.47
N GLN A 185 0.40 15.61 -17.63
CA GLN A 185 1.69 15.10 -18.14
C GLN A 185 2.42 14.28 -17.07
N ILE A 186 1.68 13.37 -16.42
CA ILE A 186 2.20 12.55 -15.31
C ILE A 186 3.17 11.52 -15.87
N ASN A 187 4.39 11.50 -15.35
CA ASN A 187 5.36 10.45 -15.66
C ASN A 187 5.77 9.68 -14.39
N ALA A 188 6.52 8.59 -14.58
CA ALA A 188 6.99 7.73 -13.49
C ALA A 188 7.82 8.49 -12.43
N LYS A 189 8.66 9.45 -12.85
CA LYS A 189 9.47 10.25 -11.92
C LYS A 189 8.57 11.07 -10.99
N ASP A 190 7.54 11.73 -11.52
CA ASP A 190 6.59 12.51 -10.72
C ASP A 190 5.88 11.61 -9.70
N LEU A 191 5.37 10.46 -10.18
CA LEU A 191 4.64 9.50 -9.35
C LEU A 191 5.49 8.95 -8.20
N PHE A 192 6.72 8.52 -8.48
CA PHE A 192 7.60 7.98 -7.45
C PHE A 192 8.16 9.07 -6.53
N ALA A 193 8.39 10.29 -7.04
CA ALA A 193 8.78 11.42 -6.21
C ALA A 193 7.68 11.80 -5.20
N LEU A 194 6.42 11.84 -5.63
CA LEU A 194 5.28 12.04 -4.74
C LEU A 194 5.14 10.89 -3.74
N SER A 195 5.23 9.64 -4.20
CA SER A 195 5.11 8.46 -3.32
C SER A 195 6.15 8.51 -2.19
N ALA A 196 7.40 8.84 -2.53
CA ALA A 196 8.47 9.00 -1.55
C ALA A 196 8.21 10.18 -0.59
N ARG A 197 7.71 11.32 -1.08
CA ARG A 197 7.32 12.47 -0.25
C ARG A 197 6.23 12.10 0.75
N VAL A 198 5.16 11.43 0.31
CA VAL A 198 4.06 10.99 1.17
C VAL A 198 4.54 10.02 2.25
N MET A 199 5.33 9.00 1.88
CA MET A 199 5.85 8.06 2.87
C MET A 199 6.85 8.71 3.85
N LYS A 200 7.67 9.67 3.38
CA LYS A 200 8.58 10.43 4.25
C LYS A 200 7.84 11.31 5.26
N HIS A 201 6.64 11.77 4.94
CA HIS A 201 5.83 12.61 5.83
C HIS A 201 5.47 11.92 7.16
N VAL A 202 5.57 10.58 7.24
CA VAL A 202 5.47 9.83 8.51
C VAL A 202 6.41 10.39 9.58
N GLN A 203 7.61 10.84 9.20
CA GLN A 203 8.58 11.43 10.13
C GLN A 203 8.06 12.71 10.80
N THR A 204 7.21 13.48 10.10
CA THR A 204 6.58 14.68 10.66
C THR A 204 5.41 14.33 11.58
N VAL A 205 4.73 13.21 11.34
CA VAL A 205 3.55 12.78 12.12
C VAL A 205 3.95 12.12 13.45
N VAL A 206 5.14 11.50 13.51
CA VAL A 206 5.65 10.83 14.71
C VAL A 206 6.33 11.80 15.69
N ASN A 207 6.76 12.98 15.21
CA ASN A 207 7.38 14.04 16.01
C ASN A 207 6.33 14.96 16.61
#